data_AF-A0A1E7EXM7-F1
#
_entry.id   AF-A0A1E7EXM7-F1
#
_cell.length_a   1.000
_cell.length_b   1.000
_cell.length_c   1.000
_cell.angle_alpha   90.00
_cell.angle_beta   90.00
_cell.angle_gamma   90.00
#
_symmetry.space_group_name_H-M   'P 1'
#
loop_
_entity.id
_entity.type
_entity.pdbx_description
1 polymer ?
#
loop_
_entity_poly.entity_id
_entity_poly.type
_entity_poly.pdbx_seq_one_letter_code
_entity_poly.pdbx_strand_id
1 'polypeptide(L)'
;DLSAPVIPVDEKPRIAEFGPMLGRAVTDLADEEQEHEAPPENLLDRIQFLINNLAPSNVEKKSKELKDLLEPKYFSWLAHFLVVKRISTQANYHQLYLSFLDNLGEYGKGLFEAILDSAYRNIGKLLRSPKITTSSSERSYLKNLGIWLGQITLARNRPILQVMLDCKELLLQGYETGKLIAVAPFLAKTLEGAKNSFVFRPPNPWLMGLLGVFRSVYNVDGLKMNIKFEVEVCAK
;
A
#
# COMPACT_ATOMS: atom_id res chain seq x y z
N ASP A 1 6.01 -22.84 39.91
CA ASP A 1 4.71 -22.40 39.38
C ASP A 1 4.81 -21.07 38.67
N LEU A 2 4.82 -21.10 37.34
CA LEU A 2 4.56 -19.92 36.52
C LEU A 2 3.06 -19.93 36.20
N SER A 3 2.24 -19.50 37.16
CA SER A 3 0.81 -19.28 36.90
C SER A 3 0.69 -18.08 35.97
N ALA A 4 0.19 -18.29 34.75
CA ALA A 4 -0.13 -17.21 33.84
C ALA A 4 -1.10 -16.23 34.53
N PRO A 5 -0.91 -14.90 34.38
CA PRO A 5 -1.83 -13.93 34.95
C PRO A 5 -3.24 -14.17 34.42
N VAL A 6 -4.21 -14.23 35.33
CA VAL A 6 -5.63 -14.37 35.00
C VAL A 6 -6.06 -13.12 34.24
N ILE A 7 -6.47 -13.30 32.99
CA ILE A 7 -7.01 -12.22 32.16
C ILE A 7 -8.31 -11.73 32.83
N PRO A 8 -8.45 -10.44 33.17
CA PRO A 8 -9.66 -9.93 33.78
C PRO A 8 -10.82 -10.06 32.79
N VAL A 9 -11.77 -10.94 33.10
CA VAL A 9 -12.92 -11.25 32.22
C VAL A 9 -14.04 -10.20 32.37
N ASP A 10 -13.98 -9.36 33.42
CA ASP A 10 -14.99 -8.35 33.76
C ASP A 10 -14.71 -6.96 33.16
N GLU A 11 -13.60 -6.75 32.45
CA GLU A 11 -13.39 -5.50 31.72
C GLU A 11 -14.36 -5.42 30.54
N LYS A 12 -15.08 -4.29 30.40
CA LYS A 12 -15.85 -4.02 29.19
C LYS A 12 -14.91 -4.20 27.99
N PRO A 13 -15.32 -4.96 26.96
CA PRO A 13 -14.47 -5.17 25.80
C PRO A 13 -14.02 -3.82 25.26
N ARG A 14 -12.71 -3.65 25.14
CA ARG A 14 -12.12 -2.41 24.64
C ARG A 14 -12.69 -2.17 23.25
N ILE A 15 -13.33 -1.02 23.06
CA ILE A 15 -13.78 -0.61 21.73
C ILE A 15 -12.53 -0.33 20.92
N ALA A 16 -12.36 -1.06 19.82
CA ALA A 16 -11.22 -0.86 18.94
C ALA A 16 -11.27 0.53 18.29
N GLU A 17 -10.21 1.29 18.46
CA GLU A 17 -10.02 2.58 17.81
C GLU A 17 -9.17 2.39 16.56
N PHE A 18 -9.76 2.67 15.40
CA PHE A 18 -9.05 2.55 14.13
C PHE A 18 -7.97 3.63 14.01
N GLY A 19 -6.70 3.25 14.06
CA GLY A 19 -5.60 4.19 13.81
C GLY A 19 -4.38 4.01 14.71
N PRO A 20 -4.47 4.22 16.05
CA PRO A 20 -3.32 4.39 16.93
C PRO A 20 -2.27 3.27 16.87
N MET A 21 -2.70 2.04 16.60
CA MET A 21 -1.84 0.84 16.55
C MET A 21 -1.51 0.38 15.12
N LEU A 22 -1.97 1.09 14.09
CA LEU A 22 -1.88 0.64 12.69
C LEU A 22 -0.58 1.04 11.98
N GLY A 23 0.37 1.61 12.71
CA GLY A 23 1.66 2.08 12.19
C GLY A 23 1.61 3.51 11.62
N ARG A 24 2.78 4.04 11.28
CA ARG A 24 2.99 5.43 10.82
C ARG A 24 2.15 5.80 9.61
N ALA A 25 1.95 4.88 8.66
CA ALA A 25 1.10 5.12 7.50
C ALA A 25 -0.30 5.59 7.92
N VAL A 26 -0.87 5.00 8.98
CA VAL A 26 -2.25 5.28 9.42
C VAL A 26 -2.31 6.27 10.59
N THR A 27 -1.25 6.41 11.38
CA THR A 27 -1.22 7.31 12.55
C THR A 27 -0.73 8.71 12.23
N ASP A 28 0.19 8.86 11.28
CA ASP A 28 0.71 10.17 10.92
C ASP A 28 -0.42 10.97 10.27
N LEU A 29 -0.89 11.99 11.01
CA LEU A 29 -1.84 13.00 10.56
C LEU A 29 -1.13 13.84 9.50
N ALA A 30 -1.09 13.32 8.28
CA ALA A 30 -0.61 14.01 7.09
C ALA A 30 -1.58 15.13 6.65
N ASP A 31 -2.07 15.92 7.60
CA ASP A 31 -2.85 17.14 7.34
C ASP A 31 -1.93 18.33 7.03
N GLU A 32 -0.61 18.18 7.23
CA GLU A 32 0.36 19.06 6.60
C GLU A 32 0.50 18.60 5.14
N GLU A 33 -0.05 19.40 4.22
CA GLU A 33 0.43 19.46 2.84
C GLU A 33 1.93 19.73 2.91
N GLN A 34 2.72 18.66 2.97
CA GLN A 34 4.16 18.76 2.86
C GLN A 34 4.41 19.52 1.55
N GLU A 35 4.88 20.76 1.66
CA GLU A 35 5.21 21.58 0.50
C GLU A 35 6.32 20.84 -0.25
N HIS A 36 5.91 20.03 -1.22
CA HIS A 36 6.82 19.39 -2.12
C HIS A 36 7.37 20.49 -3.00
N GLU A 37 8.70 20.72 -2.96
CA GLU A 37 9.34 21.64 -3.88
C GLU A 37 8.96 21.22 -5.30
N ALA A 38 8.14 22.03 -5.97
CA ALA A 38 7.64 21.71 -7.29
C ALA A 38 8.69 22.13 -8.33
N PRO A 39 8.92 21.32 -9.38
CA PRO A 39 9.70 21.76 -10.51
C PRO A 39 9.09 23.03 -11.15
N PRO A 40 9.91 23.89 -11.78
CA PRO A 40 9.41 24.97 -12.61
C PRO A 40 8.41 24.48 -13.68
N GLU A 41 7.45 25.32 -14.06
CA GLU A 41 6.30 24.93 -14.89
C GLU A 41 6.70 24.24 -16.22
N ASN A 42 7.73 24.75 -16.88
CA ASN A 42 8.29 24.16 -18.10
C ASN A 42 8.84 22.74 -17.90
N LEU A 43 9.46 22.48 -16.75
CA LEU A 43 9.97 21.18 -16.36
C LEU A 43 8.82 20.24 -15.98
N LEU A 44 7.82 20.76 -15.29
CA LEU A 44 6.61 20.05 -14.87
C LEU A 44 5.86 19.48 -16.09
N ASP A 45 5.58 20.31 -17.09
CA ASP A 45 4.91 19.90 -18.35
C ASP A 45 5.72 18.83 -19.09
N ARG A 46 7.05 18.99 -19.14
CA ARG A 46 7.92 18.03 -19.79
C ARG A 46 7.90 16.68 -19.10
N ILE A 47 7.92 16.64 -17.76
CA ILE A 47 7.81 15.41 -16.98
C ILE A 47 6.43 14.77 -17.19
N GLN A 48 5.35 15.54 -17.14
CA GLN A 48 4.01 15.01 -17.38
C GLN A 48 3.88 14.41 -18.79
N PHE A 49 4.42 15.09 -19.80
CA PHE A 49 4.46 14.58 -21.17
C PHE A 49 5.29 13.29 -21.27
N LEU A 50 6.42 13.23 -20.56
CA LEU A 50 7.28 12.05 -20.50
C LEU A 50 6.51 10.85 -19.96
N ILE A 51 5.87 11.00 -18.79
CA ILE A 51 5.11 9.94 -18.11
C ILE A 51 3.84 9.54 -18.90
N ASN A 52 3.13 10.50 -19.50
CA ASN A 52 1.94 10.23 -20.31
C ASN A 52 2.24 9.37 -21.54
N ASN A 53 3.40 9.56 -22.16
CA ASN A 53 3.79 8.86 -23.38
C ASN A 53 4.66 7.62 -23.11
N LEU A 54 4.74 7.18 -21.85
CA LEU A 54 5.51 6.01 -21.48
C LEU A 54 4.89 4.74 -22.09
N ALA A 55 5.73 3.91 -22.72
CA ALA A 55 5.36 2.64 -23.33
C ALA A 55 6.50 1.61 -23.17
N PRO A 56 6.21 0.30 -23.24
CA PRO A 56 7.25 -0.73 -23.12
C PRO A 56 8.40 -0.56 -24.14
N SER A 57 8.10 -0.08 -25.35
CA SER A 57 9.08 0.15 -26.41
C SER A 57 10.00 1.34 -26.19
N ASN A 58 9.65 2.28 -25.29
CA ASN A 58 10.40 3.53 -25.09
C ASN A 58 10.80 3.76 -23.62
N VAL A 59 10.53 2.82 -22.73
CA VAL A 59 10.74 2.95 -21.28
C VAL A 59 12.20 3.25 -20.94
N GLU A 60 13.16 2.56 -21.55
CA GLU A 60 14.58 2.77 -21.28
C GLU A 60 15.04 4.17 -21.68
N LYS A 61 14.62 4.63 -22.87
CA LYS A 61 14.96 5.97 -23.39
C LYS A 61 14.36 7.06 -22.50
N LYS A 62 13.09 6.93 -22.11
CA LYS A 62 12.41 7.90 -21.25
C LYS A 62 12.95 7.90 -19.82
N SER A 63 13.41 6.77 -19.31
CA SER A 63 14.05 6.70 -17.99
C SER A 63 15.37 7.49 -17.99
N LYS A 64 16.18 7.35 -19.05
CA LYS A 64 17.39 8.16 -19.23
C LYS A 64 17.08 9.64 -19.37
N GLU A 65 16.07 10.00 -20.17
CA GLU A 65 15.64 11.40 -20.29
C GLU A 65 15.21 11.98 -18.94
N LEU A 66 14.45 11.25 -18.12
CA LEU A 66 14.07 11.73 -16.79
C LEU A 66 15.31 11.95 -15.92
N LYS A 67 16.26 11.01 -15.95
CA LYS A 67 17.49 11.07 -15.16
C LYS A 67 18.32 12.32 -15.45
N ASP A 68 18.39 12.72 -16.71
CA ASP A 68 19.14 13.93 -17.12
C ASP A 68 18.37 15.22 -16.83
N LEU A 69 17.04 15.12 -16.70
CA LEU A 69 16.14 16.27 -16.60
C LEU A 69 15.80 16.66 -15.15
N LEU A 70 15.65 15.68 -14.26
CA LEU A 70 15.12 15.89 -12.91
C LEU A 70 16.23 15.89 -11.86
N GLU A 71 16.22 16.88 -10.97
CA GLU A 71 17.11 16.89 -9.81
C GLU A 71 16.51 16.07 -8.63
N PRO A 72 17.35 15.40 -7.80
CA PRO A 72 16.87 14.60 -6.66
C PRO A 72 15.99 15.36 -5.66
N LYS A 73 16.15 16.68 -5.52
CA LYS A 73 15.31 17.52 -4.64
C LYS A 73 13.82 17.48 -5.02
N TYR A 74 13.51 17.19 -6.29
CA TYR A 74 12.15 17.10 -6.80
C TYR A 74 11.53 15.69 -6.71
N PHE A 75 12.23 14.70 -6.14
CA PHE A 75 11.74 13.33 -6.03
C PHE A 75 10.47 13.19 -5.22
N SER A 76 10.33 13.94 -4.11
CA SER A 76 9.12 13.93 -3.29
C SER A 76 7.90 14.40 -4.08
N TRP A 77 8.05 15.46 -4.89
CA TRP A 77 7.00 15.96 -5.77
C TRP A 77 6.60 14.91 -6.82
N LEU A 78 7.58 14.34 -7.52
CA LEU A 78 7.30 13.34 -8.56
C LEU A 78 6.65 12.09 -7.96
N ALA A 79 7.13 11.64 -6.80
CA ALA A 79 6.54 10.52 -6.08
C ALA A 79 5.08 10.78 -5.72
N HIS A 80 4.76 11.96 -5.18
CA HIS A 80 3.38 12.37 -4.90
C HIS A 80 2.52 12.35 -6.17
N PHE A 81 3.00 12.98 -7.25
CA PHE A 81 2.30 13.01 -8.53
C PHE A 81 2.04 11.59 -9.07
N LEU A 82 3.06 10.73 -9.09
CA LEU A 82 2.93 9.36 -9.58
C LEU A 82 1.92 8.56 -8.74
N VAL A 83 2.01 8.64 -7.41
CA VAL A 83 1.11 7.88 -6.52
C VAL A 83 -0.34 8.33 -6.68
N VAL A 84 -0.58 9.65 -6.62
CA VAL A 84 -1.94 10.21 -6.64
C VAL A 84 -2.57 10.15 -8.02
N LYS A 85 -1.84 10.49 -9.09
CA LYS A 85 -2.42 10.63 -10.43
C LYS A 85 -2.31 9.38 -11.30
N ARG A 86 -1.36 8.49 -11.03
CA ARG A 86 -1.08 7.30 -11.87
C ARG A 86 -1.29 6.00 -11.12
N ILE A 87 -0.52 5.73 -10.09
CA ILE A 87 -0.49 4.42 -9.43
C ILE A 87 -1.86 4.11 -8.80
N SER A 88 -2.49 5.06 -8.12
CA SER A 88 -3.80 4.84 -7.50
C SER A 88 -4.93 4.64 -8.51
N THR A 89 -4.79 5.12 -9.75
CA THR A 89 -5.86 5.14 -10.77
C THR A 89 -5.66 4.13 -11.91
N GLN A 90 -4.42 3.75 -12.22
CA GLN A 90 -4.02 3.04 -13.43
C GLN A 90 -3.29 1.72 -13.11
N ALA A 91 -3.98 0.77 -12.46
CA ALA A 91 -3.40 -0.53 -12.08
C ALA A 91 -2.75 -1.31 -13.24
N ASN A 92 -3.34 -1.23 -14.44
CA ASN A 92 -2.84 -1.91 -15.63
C ASN A 92 -1.44 -1.44 -16.07
N TYR A 93 -1.00 -0.26 -15.63
CA TYR A 93 0.30 0.31 -15.99
C TYR A 93 1.35 0.11 -14.89
N HIS A 94 1.04 -0.55 -13.78
CA HIS A 94 1.99 -0.74 -12.67
C HIS A 94 3.28 -1.41 -13.11
N GLN A 95 3.21 -2.48 -13.92
CA GLN A 95 4.42 -3.15 -14.43
C GLN A 95 5.28 -2.23 -15.31
N LEU A 96 4.66 -1.34 -16.09
CA LEU A 96 5.38 -0.35 -16.88
C LEU A 96 6.07 0.68 -15.97
N TYR A 97 5.40 1.14 -14.92
CA TYR A 97 6.00 2.07 -13.94
C TYR A 97 7.14 1.43 -13.15
N LEU A 98 7.01 0.16 -12.76
CA LEU A 98 8.11 -0.57 -12.11
C LEU A 98 9.31 -0.70 -13.05
N SER A 99 9.07 -1.08 -14.31
CA SER A 99 10.14 -1.15 -15.33
C SER A 99 10.81 0.21 -15.54
N PHE A 100 10.03 1.29 -15.56
CA PHE A 100 10.57 2.65 -15.62
C PHE A 100 11.48 2.97 -14.44
N LEU A 101 11.05 2.67 -13.22
CA LEU A 101 11.85 2.91 -12.02
C LEU A 101 13.10 2.03 -11.99
N ASP A 102 13.02 0.77 -12.43
CA ASP A 102 14.17 -0.14 -12.50
C ASP A 102 15.23 0.36 -13.48
N ASN A 103 14.80 0.96 -14.60
CA ASN A 103 15.69 1.56 -15.59
C ASN A 103 16.41 2.83 -15.12
N LEU A 104 15.96 3.45 -14.02
CA LEU A 104 16.67 4.58 -13.40
C LEU A 104 17.92 4.14 -12.62
N GLY A 105 18.02 2.85 -12.28
CA GLY A 105 19.15 2.29 -11.53
C GLY A 105 19.41 3.03 -10.22
N GLU A 106 20.69 3.29 -9.93
CA GLU A 106 21.14 3.97 -8.71
C GLU A 106 20.52 5.36 -8.49
N TYR A 107 20.33 6.13 -9.56
CA TYR A 107 19.68 7.44 -9.49
C TYR A 107 18.23 7.34 -8.99
N GLY A 108 17.54 6.25 -9.33
CA GLY A 108 16.16 6.01 -8.93
C GLY A 108 15.96 5.63 -7.46
N LYS A 109 17.02 5.33 -6.69
CA LYS A 109 16.87 4.87 -5.29
C LYS A 109 16.11 5.86 -4.41
N GLY A 110 16.46 7.14 -4.47
CA GLY A 110 15.74 8.18 -3.73
C GLY A 110 14.29 8.33 -4.18
N LEU A 111 14.01 8.16 -5.48
CA LEU A 111 12.66 8.20 -6.01
C LEU A 111 11.83 6.98 -5.57
N PHE A 112 12.43 5.79 -5.51
CA PHE A 112 11.78 4.58 -4.98
C PHE A 112 11.34 4.77 -3.53
N GLU A 113 12.21 5.33 -2.68
CA GLU A 113 11.91 5.61 -1.28
C GLU A 113 10.81 6.66 -1.14
N ALA A 114 10.88 7.75 -1.91
CA ALA A 114 9.85 8.78 -1.94
C ALA A 114 8.48 8.23 -2.41
N ILE A 115 8.46 7.34 -3.41
CA ILE A 115 7.24 6.68 -3.89
C ILE A 115 6.65 5.77 -2.81
N LEU A 116 7.49 5.01 -2.10
CA LEU A 116 7.03 4.14 -1.02
C LEU A 116 6.43 4.95 0.14
N ASP A 117 7.08 6.03 0.55
CA ASP A 117 6.56 6.95 1.57
C ASP A 117 5.23 7.58 1.16
N SER A 118 5.17 8.12 -0.06
CA SER A 118 3.94 8.68 -0.65
C SER A 118 2.80 7.65 -0.74
N ALA A 119 3.11 6.39 -1.08
CA ALA A 119 2.13 5.31 -1.10
C ALA A 119 1.57 5.02 0.30
N TYR A 120 2.43 4.92 1.32
CA TYR A 120 1.99 4.74 2.71
C TYR A 120 1.09 5.87 3.20
N ARG A 121 1.46 7.13 2.93
CA ARG A 121 0.63 8.30 3.28
C ARG A 121 -0.76 8.24 2.63
N ASN A 122 -0.82 7.92 1.33
CA ASN A 122 -2.09 7.82 0.62
C ASN A 122 -2.95 6.64 1.09
N ILE A 123 -2.33 5.49 1.42
CA ILE A 123 -3.00 4.36 2.06
C ILE A 123 -3.64 4.81 3.39
N GLY A 124 -2.87 5.49 4.24
CA GLY A 124 -3.35 6.06 5.49
C GLY A 124 -4.54 6.99 5.33
N LYS A 125 -4.42 7.96 4.41
CA LYS A 125 -5.48 8.92 4.09
C LYS A 125 -6.78 8.21 3.67
N LEU A 126 -6.69 7.20 2.81
CA LEU A 126 -7.85 6.43 2.37
C LEU A 126 -8.46 5.59 3.50
N LEU A 127 -7.63 4.94 4.33
CA LEU A 127 -8.09 4.13 5.46
C LEU A 127 -8.78 4.97 6.55
N ARG A 128 -8.37 6.23 6.72
CA ARG A 128 -8.99 7.19 7.63
C ARG A 128 -10.24 7.89 7.04
N SER A 129 -10.44 7.83 5.73
CA SER A 129 -11.57 8.49 5.08
C SER A 129 -12.90 7.97 5.63
N PRO A 130 -13.83 8.86 6.03
CA PRO A 130 -15.18 8.45 6.44
C PRO A 130 -15.98 7.84 5.27
N LYS A 131 -15.53 8.07 4.03
CA LYS A 131 -16.16 7.56 2.81
C LYS A 131 -15.63 6.19 2.38
N ILE A 132 -14.64 5.62 3.06
CA ILE A 132 -13.99 4.37 2.63
C ILE A 132 -14.94 3.17 2.57
N THR A 133 -16.02 3.18 3.35
CA THR A 133 -17.05 2.13 3.36
C THR A 133 -18.13 2.33 2.29
N THR A 134 -18.36 3.56 1.84
CA THR A 134 -19.45 3.92 0.92
C THR A 134 -18.96 4.18 -0.50
N SER A 135 -17.79 4.80 -0.67
CA SER A 135 -17.18 5.12 -1.96
C SER A 135 -16.52 3.89 -2.59
N SER A 136 -17.03 3.45 -3.74
CA SER A 136 -16.37 2.42 -4.55
C SER A 136 -15.06 2.92 -5.16
N SER A 137 -14.96 4.21 -5.48
CA SER A 137 -13.75 4.83 -6.02
C SER A 137 -12.61 4.82 -5.00
N GLU A 138 -12.84 5.23 -3.75
CA GLU A 138 -11.80 5.21 -2.71
C GLU A 138 -11.31 3.78 -2.41
N ARG A 139 -12.24 2.81 -2.38
CA ARG A 139 -11.87 1.39 -2.28
C ARG A 139 -11.04 0.90 -3.45
N SER A 140 -11.34 1.39 -4.66
CA SER A 140 -10.56 1.04 -5.86
C SER A 140 -9.16 1.64 -5.82
N TYR A 141 -9.03 2.89 -5.38
CA TYR A 141 -7.72 3.53 -5.17
C TYR A 141 -6.89 2.80 -4.12
N LEU A 142 -7.49 2.47 -2.98
CA LEU A 142 -6.83 1.72 -1.92
C LEU A 142 -6.38 0.34 -2.42
N LYS A 143 -7.25 -0.38 -3.14
CA LYS A 143 -6.91 -1.67 -3.74
C LYS A 143 -5.73 -1.57 -4.71
N ASN A 144 -5.71 -0.54 -5.57
CA ASN A 144 -4.61 -0.31 -6.50
C ASN A 144 -3.30 0.00 -5.76
N LEU A 145 -3.35 0.80 -4.69
CA LEU A 145 -2.19 1.02 -3.84
C LEU A 145 -1.72 -0.25 -3.12
N GLY A 146 -2.62 -1.17 -2.78
CA GLY A 146 -2.28 -2.50 -2.25
C GLY A 146 -1.48 -3.34 -3.26
N ILE A 147 -1.95 -3.42 -4.52
CA ILE A 147 -1.22 -4.10 -5.60
C ILE A 147 0.19 -3.50 -5.73
N TRP A 148 0.27 -2.17 -5.80
CA TRP A 148 1.55 -1.47 -5.92
C TRP A 148 2.48 -1.73 -4.74
N LEU A 149 1.97 -1.63 -3.51
CA LEU A 149 2.72 -1.88 -2.29
C LEU A 149 3.30 -3.29 -2.28
N GLY A 150 2.51 -4.30 -2.63
CA GLY A 150 2.97 -5.68 -2.75
C GLY A 150 4.08 -5.86 -3.79
N GLN A 151 3.98 -5.19 -4.94
CA GLN A 151 4.96 -5.28 -6.03
C GLN A 151 6.27 -4.55 -5.73
N ILE A 152 6.22 -3.38 -5.06
CA ILE A 152 7.41 -2.59 -4.74
C ILE A 152 8.12 -3.08 -3.45
N THR A 153 7.43 -3.86 -2.61
CA THR A 153 7.99 -4.43 -1.37
C THR A 153 8.16 -5.96 -1.45
N LEU A 154 7.10 -6.72 -1.19
CA LEU A 154 7.13 -8.17 -1.01
C LEU A 154 7.72 -8.90 -2.22
N ALA A 155 7.28 -8.54 -3.44
CA ALA A 155 7.78 -9.14 -4.67
C ALA A 155 9.28 -8.90 -4.91
N ARG A 156 9.84 -7.87 -4.26
CA ARG A 156 11.25 -7.50 -4.27
C ARG A 156 11.99 -7.95 -3.02
N ASN A 157 11.42 -8.90 -2.26
CA ASN A 157 11.98 -9.42 -1.01
C ASN A 157 12.24 -8.33 0.05
N ARG A 158 11.46 -7.24 0.03
CA ARG A 158 11.50 -6.20 1.06
C ARG A 158 10.28 -6.31 1.98
N PRO A 159 10.45 -6.25 3.31
CA PRO A 159 9.35 -6.36 4.24
C PRO A 159 8.46 -5.12 4.22
N ILE A 160 7.17 -5.33 4.49
CA ILE A 160 6.29 -4.28 5.00
C ILE A 160 6.51 -4.24 6.51
N LEU A 161 7.18 -3.20 7.00
CA LEU A 161 7.49 -3.08 8.42
C LEU A 161 6.22 -2.81 9.22
N GLN A 162 6.02 -3.52 10.33
CA GLN A 162 4.87 -3.33 11.23
C GLN A 162 4.75 -1.88 11.72
N VAL A 163 5.88 -1.23 12.01
CA VAL A 163 5.92 0.19 12.41
C VAL A 163 5.39 1.14 11.33
N MET A 164 5.46 0.75 10.05
CA MET A 164 4.90 1.53 8.94
C MET A 164 3.44 1.18 8.72
N LEU A 165 3.12 -0.13 8.65
CA LEU A 165 1.77 -0.63 8.45
C LEU A 165 1.62 -1.99 9.13
N ASP A 166 0.84 -2.04 10.21
CA ASP A 166 0.50 -3.32 10.86
C ASP A 166 -0.65 -3.99 10.12
N CYS A 167 -0.32 -4.82 9.14
CA CYS A 167 -1.32 -5.53 8.33
C CYS A 167 -2.22 -6.46 9.15
N LYS A 168 -1.71 -7.05 10.24
CA LYS A 168 -2.46 -7.99 11.06
C LYS A 168 -3.49 -7.24 11.90
N GLU A 169 -3.04 -6.20 12.60
CA GLU A 169 -3.91 -5.33 13.38
C GLU A 169 -4.93 -4.60 12.49
N LEU A 170 -4.53 -4.19 11.28
CA LEU A 170 -5.42 -3.55 10.32
C LEU A 170 -6.62 -4.43 9.97
N LEU A 171 -6.40 -5.74 9.80
CA LEU A 171 -7.48 -6.68 9.49
C LEU A 171 -8.44 -6.87 10.68
N LEU A 172 -7.90 -6.95 11.90
CA LEU A 172 -8.68 -7.06 13.14
C LEU A 172 -9.52 -5.81 13.39
N GLN A 173 -8.90 -4.63 13.41
CA GLN A 173 -9.63 -3.36 13.57
C GLN A 173 -10.59 -3.10 12.42
N GLY A 174 -10.25 -3.55 11.20
CA GLY A 174 -11.14 -3.50 10.05
C GLY A 174 -12.43 -4.30 10.26
N TYR A 175 -12.36 -5.43 10.97
CA TYR A 175 -13.52 -6.21 11.39
C TYR A 175 -14.34 -5.45 12.43
N GLU A 176 -13.72 -5.04 13.53
CA GLU A 176 -14.39 -4.41 14.67
C GLU A 176 -15.05 -3.07 14.30
N THR A 177 -14.47 -2.34 13.34
CA THR A 177 -14.98 -1.02 12.90
C THR A 177 -15.81 -1.09 11.60
N GLY A 178 -16.13 -2.28 11.09
CA GLY A 178 -16.96 -2.46 9.91
C GLY A 178 -16.32 -2.01 8.58
N LYS A 179 -14.99 -1.87 8.55
CA LYS A 179 -14.20 -1.41 7.39
C LYS A 179 -13.62 -2.54 6.54
N LEU A 180 -13.93 -3.81 6.83
CA LEU A 180 -13.44 -4.97 6.06
C LEU A 180 -13.70 -4.90 4.56
N ILE A 181 -14.78 -4.24 4.14
CA ILE A 181 -15.10 -4.05 2.72
C ILE A 181 -14.00 -3.33 1.92
N ALA A 182 -13.14 -2.57 2.61
CA ALA A 182 -11.98 -1.92 2.03
C ALA A 182 -10.66 -2.60 2.44
N VAL A 183 -10.53 -2.98 3.72
CA VAL A 183 -9.30 -3.55 4.27
C VAL A 183 -8.98 -4.93 3.70
N ALA A 184 -9.96 -5.84 3.60
CA ALA A 184 -9.70 -7.20 3.14
C ALA A 184 -9.22 -7.25 1.67
N PRO A 185 -9.88 -6.57 0.69
CA PRO A 185 -9.36 -6.51 -0.67
C PRO A 185 -7.97 -5.86 -0.76
N PHE A 186 -7.72 -4.80 0.01
CA PHE A 186 -6.42 -4.12 0.04
C PHE A 186 -5.29 -5.05 0.48
N LEU A 187 -5.47 -5.75 1.61
CA LEU A 187 -4.48 -6.68 2.12
C LEU A 187 -4.32 -7.90 1.21
N ALA A 188 -5.42 -8.48 0.71
CA ALA A 188 -5.38 -9.60 -0.23
C ALA A 188 -4.54 -9.26 -1.47
N LYS A 189 -4.78 -8.09 -2.07
CA LYS A 189 -3.99 -7.60 -3.22
C LYS A 189 -2.54 -7.28 -2.89
N THR A 190 -2.25 -6.81 -1.67
CA THR A 190 -0.88 -6.62 -1.21
C THR A 190 -0.12 -7.94 -1.14
N LEU A 191 -0.77 -9.00 -0.63
CA LEU A 191 -0.17 -10.32 -0.46
C LEU A 191 0.06 -11.08 -1.78
N GLU A 192 -0.58 -10.69 -2.88
CA GLU A 192 -0.24 -11.23 -4.21
C GLU A 192 1.24 -11.00 -4.56
N GLY A 193 1.86 -9.93 -4.06
CA GLY A 193 3.29 -9.68 -4.21
C GLY A 193 4.18 -10.74 -3.55
N ALA A 194 3.68 -11.46 -2.55
CA ALA A 194 4.43 -12.51 -1.87
C ALA A 194 4.56 -13.80 -2.70
N LYS A 195 3.67 -14.03 -3.68
CA LYS A 195 3.62 -15.30 -4.46
C LYS A 195 4.94 -15.62 -5.15
N ASN A 196 5.59 -14.61 -5.72
CA ASN A 196 6.86 -14.74 -6.44
C ASN A 196 8.08 -14.38 -5.56
N SER A 197 7.87 -14.02 -4.29
CA SER A 197 8.94 -13.67 -3.38
C SER A 197 9.68 -14.92 -2.91
N PHE A 198 11.01 -14.87 -2.89
CA PHE A 198 11.80 -15.93 -2.27
C PHE A 198 11.66 -15.92 -0.73
N VAL A 199 11.51 -14.73 -0.15
CA VAL A 199 11.47 -14.51 1.31
C VAL A 199 10.05 -14.66 1.87
N PHE A 200 9.05 -14.10 1.19
CA PHE A 200 7.69 -13.93 1.72
C PHE A 200 6.69 -14.96 1.24
N ARG A 201 7.04 -15.88 0.34
CA ARG A 201 6.16 -17.01 -0.03
C ARG A 201 5.95 -17.97 1.16
N PRO A 202 4.88 -18.79 1.17
CA PRO A 202 4.71 -19.84 2.17
C PRO A 202 5.95 -20.75 2.24
N PRO A 203 6.36 -21.21 3.45
CA PRO A 203 5.71 -21.07 4.75
C PRO A 203 6.23 -19.88 5.60
N ASN A 204 6.52 -18.72 5.00
CA ASN A 204 6.99 -17.53 5.74
C ASN A 204 6.07 -17.20 6.94
N PRO A 205 6.60 -17.10 8.19
CA PRO A 205 5.76 -16.92 9.39
C PRO A 205 4.92 -15.64 9.41
N TRP A 206 5.43 -14.54 8.86
CA TRP A 206 4.68 -13.28 8.78
C TRP A 206 3.48 -13.42 7.83
N LEU A 207 3.70 -14.02 6.65
CA LEU A 207 2.61 -14.31 5.71
C LEU A 207 1.60 -15.29 6.32
N MET A 208 2.07 -16.41 6.86
CA MET A 208 1.20 -17.44 7.43
C MET A 208 0.39 -16.92 8.62
N GLY A 209 0.97 -16.07 9.46
CA GLY A 209 0.26 -15.41 10.55
C GLY A 209 -0.89 -14.54 10.05
N LEU A 210 -0.67 -13.76 9.00
CA LEU A 210 -1.70 -12.92 8.40
C LEU A 210 -2.79 -13.75 7.68
N LEU A 211 -2.41 -14.80 6.96
CA LEU A 211 -3.35 -15.75 6.36
C LEU A 211 -4.21 -16.47 7.41
N GLY A 212 -3.65 -16.76 8.59
CA GLY A 212 -4.39 -17.30 9.72
C GLY A 212 -5.49 -16.36 10.24
N VAL A 213 -5.21 -15.06 10.30
CA VAL A 213 -6.23 -14.05 10.66
C VAL A 213 -7.29 -13.95 9.57
N PHE A 214 -6.89 -13.92 8.30
CA PHE A 214 -7.82 -13.98 7.16
C PHE A 214 -8.78 -15.18 7.25
N ARG A 215 -8.25 -16.37 7.54
CA ARG A 215 -9.05 -17.58 7.75
C ARG A 215 -10.01 -17.44 8.94
N SER A 216 -9.56 -16.81 10.02
CA SER A 216 -10.41 -16.55 11.20
C SER A 216 -11.57 -15.62 10.85
N VAL A 217 -11.30 -14.54 10.10
CA VAL A 217 -12.33 -13.63 9.59
C VAL A 217 -13.31 -14.35 8.66
N TYR A 218 -12.82 -15.20 7.75
CA TYR A 218 -13.67 -15.97 6.82
C TYR A 218 -14.71 -16.84 7.53
N ASN A 219 -14.35 -17.42 8.68
CA ASN A 219 -15.20 -18.28 9.48
C ASN A 219 -16.24 -17.53 10.32
N VAL A 220 -16.25 -16.19 10.32
CA VAL A 220 -17.25 -15.41 11.05
C VAL A 220 -18.62 -15.54 10.38
N ASP A 221 -19.64 -15.84 11.18
CA ASP A 221 -21.03 -15.92 10.74
C ASP A 221 -21.55 -14.57 10.26
N GLY A 222 -22.32 -14.58 9.16
CA GLY A 222 -22.87 -13.36 8.58
C GLY A 222 -21.88 -12.47 7.82
N LEU A 223 -20.61 -12.88 7.66
CA LEU A 223 -19.66 -12.12 6.84
C LEU A 223 -20.13 -12.05 5.38
N LYS A 224 -20.14 -10.84 4.81
CA LYS A 224 -20.57 -10.60 3.43
C LYS A 224 -19.77 -11.44 2.43
N MET A 225 -20.48 -12.05 1.48
CA MET A 225 -19.92 -13.00 0.51
C MET A 225 -18.78 -12.42 -0.33
N ASN A 226 -18.84 -11.12 -0.68
CA ASN A 226 -17.77 -10.44 -1.40
C ASN A 226 -16.44 -10.41 -0.62
N ILE A 227 -16.50 -10.31 0.71
CA ILE A 227 -15.29 -10.36 1.56
C ILE A 227 -14.78 -11.80 1.64
N LYS A 228 -15.67 -12.79 1.77
CA LYS A 228 -15.30 -14.21 1.75
C LYS A 228 -14.55 -14.60 0.48
N PHE A 229 -15.01 -14.13 -0.68
CA PHE A 229 -14.35 -14.37 -1.96
C PHE A 229 -12.92 -13.83 -2.01
N GLU A 230 -12.67 -12.63 -1.49
CA GLU A 230 -11.32 -12.05 -1.44
C GLU A 230 -10.35 -12.88 -0.59
N VAL A 231 -10.84 -13.43 0.53
CA VAL A 231 -10.04 -14.34 1.38
C VAL A 231 -9.70 -15.64 0.64
N GLU A 232 -10.67 -16.24 -0.04
CA GLU A 232 -10.46 -17.46 -0.82
C GLU A 232 -9.48 -17.26 -1.97
N VAL A 233 -9.59 -16.13 -2.68
CA VAL A 233 -8.66 -15.78 -3.76
C VAL A 233 -7.25 -15.56 -3.23
N CYS A 234 -7.10 -14.95 -2.06
CA CYS A 234 -5.79 -14.78 -1.41
C CYS A 234 -5.16 -16.11 -1.00
N ALA A 235 -5.97 -17.12 -0.66
CA ALA A 235 -5.51 -18.44 -0.22
C ALA A 235 -5.19 -19.41 -1.37
N LYS A 236 -5.51 -19.05 -2.63
CA LYS A 236 -5.14 -19.78 -3.85
C LYS A 236 -3.80 -19.31 -4.41
#